data_AF-A0A2V6U212-F1
#
_entry.id   AF-A0A2V6U212-F1
#
_cell.length_a   1.000
_cell.length_b   1.000
_cell.length_c   1.000
_cell.angle_alpha   90.00
_cell.angle_beta   90.00
_cell.angle_gamma   90.00
#
_symmetry.space_group_name_H-M   'P 1'
#
loop_
_entity.id
_entity.type
_entity.pdbx_description
1 polymer ?
#
loop_
_entity_poly.entity_id
_entity_poly.type
_entity_poly.pdbx_seq_one_letter_code
_entity_poly.pdbx_strand_id
1 'polypeptide(L)'
;MFLVPAVVAPTLPAAFARPAAYGDLLAGLLALLAIVALSAEWPGALALTWLFNLVGTLDLLNAFYQGRTHDVGPHLGSAWYIPTFLVPVLFVTHFMIFSVLVRRSR
;
A
#
# COMPACT_ATOMS: atom_id res chain seq x y z
N MET A 1 -8.05 -1.74 -7.47
CA MET A 1 -9.17 -2.71 -7.42
C MET A 1 -10.48 -2.13 -6.88
N PHE A 2 -10.44 -1.21 -5.91
CA PHE A 2 -11.64 -0.64 -5.28
C PHE A 2 -12.54 0.22 -6.21
N LEU A 3 -12.10 0.49 -7.44
CA LEU A 3 -12.89 1.16 -8.50
C LEU A 3 -13.63 0.18 -9.41
N VAL A 4 -13.38 -1.13 -9.30
CA VAL A 4 -13.99 -2.14 -10.16
C VAL A 4 -15.35 -2.56 -9.57
N PRO A 5 -16.49 -2.27 -10.23
CA PRO A 5 -17.82 -2.49 -9.65
C PRO A 5 -18.14 -3.96 -9.32
N ALA A 6 -17.43 -4.90 -9.92
CA ALA A 6 -17.60 -6.34 -9.68
C ALA A 6 -16.87 -6.86 -8.43
N VAL A 7 -15.92 -6.08 -7.87
CA VAL A 7 -15.05 -6.52 -6.76
C VAL A 7 -15.51 -5.98 -5.41
N VAL A 8 -16.16 -4.81 -5.41
CA VAL A 8 -16.63 -4.09 -4.22
C VAL A 8 -18.14 -3.85 -4.28
N ALA A 9 -18.80 -3.69 -3.14
CA ALA A 9 -20.22 -3.35 -3.13
C ALA A 9 -20.43 -1.96 -3.76
N PRO A 10 -21.54 -1.72 -4.50
CA PRO A 10 -21.87 -0.40 -5.05
C PRO A 10 -22.00 0.70 -3.97
N THR A 11 -22.20 0.29 -2.72
CA THR A 11 -22.33 1.16 -1.55
C THR A 11 -20.99 1.55 -0.94
N LEU A 12 -19.84 1.11 -1.49
CA LEU A 12 -18.53 1.43 -0.93
C LEU A 12 -18.30 2.96 -1.01
N PRO A 13 -17.99 3.62 0.11
CA PRO A 13 -17.75 5.06 0.11
C PRO A 13 -16.64 5.45 -0.86
N ALA A 14 -16.95 6.34 -1.81
CA ALA A 14 -15.97 6.88 -2.77
C ALA A 14 -14.83 7.65 -2.09
N ALA A 15 -15.04 8.06 -0.83
CA ALA A 15 -14.02 8.61 0.04
C ALA A 15 -12.91 7.59 0.30
N PHE A 16 -13.22 6.32 0.56
CA PHE A 16 -12.26 5.23 0.78
C PHE A 16 -11.73 4.63 -0.54
N ALA A 17 -12.63 4.40 -1.50
CA ALA A 17 -12.29 3.67 -2.72
C ALA A 17 -11.25 4.38 -3.60
N ARG A 18 -11.35 5.72 -3.72
CA ARG A 18 -10.43 6.49 -4.58
C ARG A 18 -9.02 6.58 -3.98
N PRO A 19 -8.82 7.04 -2.74
CA PRO A 19 -7.48 7.15 -2.15
C PRO A 19 -6.79 5.79 -2.06
N ALA A 20 -7.49 4.74 -1.63
CA ALA A 20 -6.91 3.40 -1.56
C ALA A 20 -6.49 2.90 -2.96
N ALA A 21 -7.33 3.07 -3.98
CA ALA A 21 -6.98 2.58 -5.31
C ALA A 21 -5.80 3.33 -5.96
N TYR A 22 -5.73 4.65 -5.78
CA TYR A 22 -4.62 5.45 -6.31
C TYR A 22 -3.34 5.29 -5.50
N GLY A 23 -3.46 5.13 -4.18
CA GLY A 23 -2.35 4.86 -3.30
C GLY A 23 -1.74 3.48 -3.55
N ASP A 24 -2.56 2.43 -3.67
CA ASP A 24 -2.13 1.09 -4.08
C ASP A 24 -1.37 1.13 -5.42
N LEU A 25 -1.90 1.87 -6.40
CA LEU A 25 -1.29 2.01 -7.72
C LEU A 25 0.07 2.70 -7.64
N LEU A 26 0.15 3.81 -6.89
CA LEU A 26 1.39 4.55 -6.72
C LEU A 26 2.44 3.71 -5.97
N ALA A 27 2.04 3.04 -4.89
CA ALA A 27 2.90 2.16 -4.12
C ALA A 27 3.43 1.00 -4.99
N GLY A 28 2.56 0.37 -5.79
CA GLY A 28 2.95 -0.69 -6.73
C GLY A 28 3.92 -0.21 -7.80
N LEU A 29 3.69 0.97 -8.38
CA LEU A 29 4.60 1.55 -9.37
C LEU A 29 5.98 1.84 -8.75
N LEU A 30 6.01 2.46 -7.57
CA LEU A 30 7.25 2.74 -6.83
C LEU A 30 7.98 1.45 -6.46
N ALA A 31 7.26 0.38 -6.09
CA ALA A 31 7.84 -0.92 -5.80
C ALA A 31 8.56 -1.50 -7.04
N LEU A 32 7.90 -1.47 -8.20
CA LEU A 32 8.48 -1.95 -9.46
C LEU A 32 9.71 -1.14 -9.84
N LEU A 33 9.64 0.19 -9.73
CA LEU A 33 10.78 1.07 -10.00
C LEU A 33 11.93 0.81 -9.02
N ALA A 34 11.65 0.58 -7.75
CA ALA A 34 12.66 0.23 -6.74
C ALA A 34 13.33 -1.11 -7.07
N ILE A 35 12.57 -2.13 -7.47
CA ILE A 35 13.11 -3.43 -7.90
C ILE A 35 14.03 -3.26 -9.11
N VAL A 36 13.59 -2.53 -10.14
CA VAL A 36 14.40 -2.27 -11.34
C VAL A 36 15.66 -1.51 -10.97
N ALA A 37 15.57 -0.45 -10.16
CA ALA A 37 16.71 0.32 -9.72
C ALA A 37 17.72 -0.50 -8.89
N LEU A 38 17.23 -1.34 -7.98
CA LEU A 38 18.07 -2.25 -7.19
C LEU A 38 18.75 -3.30 -8.07
N SER A 39 18.03 -3.84 -9.07
CA SER A 39 18.57 -4.83 -10.01
C SER A 39 19.61 -4.25 -10.96
N ALA A 40 19.50 -2.96 -11.29
CA ALA A 40 20.46 -2.23 -12.13
C ALA A 40 21.62 -1.62 -11.33
N GLU A 41 21.71 -1.90 -10.02
CA GLU A 41 22.72 -1.34 -9.10
C GLU A 41 22.78 0.21 -9.16
N TRP A 42 21.65 0.85 -9.42
CA TRP A 42 21.60 2.30 -9.58
C TRP A 42 21.94 2.99 -8.25
N PRO A 43 22.82 4.00 -8.22
CA PRO A 43 23.19 4.69 -6.98
C PRO A 43 22.00 5.30 -6.23
N GLY A 44 20.92 5.65 -6.95
CA GLY A 44 19.67 6.15 -6.36
C GLY A 44 18.70 5.08 -5.87
N ALA A 45 19.01 3.79 -6.01
CA ALA A 45 18.08 2.70 -5.69
C ALA A 45 17.64 2.70 -4.22
N LEU A 46 18.55 3.03 -3.30
CA LEU A 46 18.21 3.15 -1.87
C LEU A 46 17.23 4.29 -1.60
N ALA A 47 17.44 5.46 -2.21
CA ALA A 47 16.53 6.61 -2.06
C ALA A 47 15.14 6.30 -2.63
N LEU A 48 15.08 5.60 -3.75
CA LEU A 48 13.82 5.17 -4.37
C LEU A 48 13.10 4.12 -3.52
N THR A 49 13.85 3.19 -2.92
CA THR A 49 13.29 2.19 -1.99
C THR A 49 12.76 2.85 -0.72
N TRP A 50 13.44 3.88 -0.20
CA TRP A 50 12.93 4.72 0.90
C TRP A 50 11.62 5.41 0.52
N LEU A 51 11.55 6.01 -0.67
CA LEU A 51 10.35 6.68 -1.16
C LEU A 51 9.18 5.71 -1.28
N PHE A 52 9.41 4.55 -1.91
CA PHE A 52 8.43 3.45 -1.97
C PHE A 52 7.92 3.10 -0.56
N ASN A 53 8.83 2.85 0.37
CA ASN A 53 8.46 2.36 1.69
C ASN A 53 7.69 3.41 2.52
N LEU A 54 8.04 4.70 2.37
CA LEU A 54 7.30 5.79 3.01
C LEU A 54 5.90 5.96 2.41
N VAL A 55 5.80 6.02 1.08
CA VAL A 55 4.52 6.19 0.39
C VAL A 55 3.59 5.01 0.63
N GLY A 56 4.09 3.78 0.53
CA GLY A 56 3.31 2.57 0.78
C GLY A 56 2.82 2.47 2.23
N THR A 57 3.65 2.87 3.21
CA THR A 57 3.22 2.91 4.62
C THR A 57 2.13 3.96 4.86
N LEU A 58 2.29 5.16 4.29
CA LEU A 58 1.29 6.23 4.41
C LEU A 58 -0.04 5.83 3.76
N ASP A 59 0.01 5.15 2.62
CA ASP A 59 -1.19 4.65 1.98
C ASP A 59 -1.92 3.60 2.84
N LEU A 60 -1.18 2.61 3.37
CA LEU A 60 -1.76 1.60 4.27
C LEU A 60 -2.39 2.23 5.53
N LEU A 61 -1.72 3.23 6.12
CA LEU A 61 -2.26 3.96 7.27
C LEU A 61 -3.52 4.76 6.91
N ASN A 62 -3.50 5.45 5.76
CA ASN A 62 -4.65 6.19 5.28
C ASN A 62 -5.83 5.25 4.97
N ALA A 63 -5.58 4.14 4.28
CA ALA A 63 -6.59 3.12 4.02
C ALA A 63 -7.16 2.54 5.32
N PHE A 64 -6.31 2.23 6.31
CA PHE A 64 -6.77 1.74 7.61
C PHE A 64 -7.63 2.79 8.35
N TYR A 65 -7.18 4.04 8.38
CA TYR A 65 -7.89 5.16 9.00
C TYR A 65 -9.26 5.39 8.36
N GLN A 66 -9.30 5.47 7.03
CA GLN A 66 -10.54 5.67 6.28
C GLN A 66 -11.48 4.48 6.40
N GLY A 67 -10.93 3.26 6.37
CA GLY A 67 -11.71 2.05 6.54
C GLY A 67 -12.38 1.98 7.90
N ARG A 68 -11.69 2.42 8.96
CA ARG A 68 -12.27 2.51 10.30
C ARG A 68 -13.27 3.67 10.45
N THR A 69 -12.99 4.82 9.83
CA THR A 69 -13.80 6.04 9.94
C THR A 69 -15.14 5.92 9.19
N HIS A 70 -15.13 5.26 8.03
CA HIS A 70 -16.31 5.09 7.19
C HIS A 70 -16.99 3.72 7.33
N ASP A 71 -16.61 2.95 8.37
CA ASP A 71 -17.11 1.60 8.65
C ASP A 71 -17.24 0.74 7.38
N VAL A 72 -16.17 0.67 6.59
CA VAL A 72 -16.24 0.03 5.26
C VAL A 72 -16.40 -1.48 5.34
N GLY A 73 -16.22 -2.10 6.52
CA GLY A 73 -16.26 -3.54 6.75
C GLY A 73 -17.43 -4.26 6.06
N PRO A 74 -18.70 -3.85 6.30
CA PRO A 74 -19.87 -4.43 5.66
C PRO A 74 -19.96 -4.20 4.14
N HIS A 75 -19.19 -3.25 3.60
CA HIS A 75 -19.25 -2.80 2.21
C HIS A 75 -18.07 -3.32 1.33
N LEU A 76 -17.12 -4.04 1.92
CA LEU A 76 -15.97 -4.58 1.20
C LEU A 76 -16.35 -5.72 0.24
N GLY A 77 -17.49 -6.39 0.46
CA GLY A 77 -17.92 -7.52 -0.37
C GLY A 77 -16.83 -8.61 -0.40
N SER A 78 -16.42 -9.03 -1.61
CA SER A 78 -15.33 -10.00 -1.77
C SER A 78 -13.96 -9.49 -1.30
N ALA A 79 -13.75 -8.18 -1.18
CA ALA A 79 -12.46 -7.59 -0.80
C ALA A 79 -12.17 -7.68 0.71
N TRP A 80 -13.02 -8.32 1.52
CA TRP A 80 -12.85 -8.41 2.98
C TRP A 80 -11.52 -9.06 3.40
N TYR A 81 -11.01 -10.02 2.64
CA TYR A 81 -9.76 -10.72 2.97
C TYR A 81 -8.52 -9.80 2.90
N ILE A 82 -8.62 -8.68 2.19
CA ILE A 82 -7.52 -7.74 1.95
C ILE A 82 -7.12 -7.04 3.26
N PRO A 83 -8.01 -6.29 3.95
CA PRO A 83 -7.67 -5.70 5.23
C PRO A 83 -7.43 -6.73 6.33
N THR A 84 -7.99 -7.94 6.24
CA THR A 84 -7.81 -8.97 7.26
C THR A 84 -6.46 -9.69 7.17
N PHE A 85 -5.98 -10.02 5.97
CA PHE A 85 -4.77 -10.82 5.79
C PHE A 85 -3.65 -10.06 5.08
N LEU A 86 -3.95 -9.42 3.96
CA LEU A 86 -2.92 -8.75 3.14
C LEU A 86 -2.37 -7.51 3.83
N VAL A 87 -3.24 -6.64 4.37
CA VAL A 87 -2.81 -5.39 5.02
C VAL A 87 -1.86 -5.65 6.21
N PRO A 88 -2.13 -6.59 7.15
CA PRO A 88 -1.17 -6.92 8.21
C PRO A 88 0.17 -7.44 7.67
N VAL A 89 0.15 -8.30 6.65
CA VAL A 89 1.38 -8.80 6.02
C VAL A 89 2.17 -7.65 5.39
N LEU A 90 1.49 -6.73 4.69
CA LEU A 90 2.11 -5.55 4.09
C LEU A 90 2.71 -4.60 5.13
N PHE A 91 2.08 -4.43 6.29
CA PHE A 91 2.69 -3.66 7.39
C PHE A 91 4.01 -4.29 7.87
N VAL A 92 4.04 -5.61 8.04
CA VAL A 92 5.24 -6.33 8.45
C VAL A 92 6.35 -6.18 7.40
N THR A 93 6.03 -6.32 6.11
CA THR A 93 7.05 -6.18 5.06
C THR A 93 7.62 -4.76 5.00
N HIS A 94 6.78 -3.72 5.11
CA HIS A 94 7.26 -2.34 5.17
C HIS A 94 8.18 -2.10 6.39
N PHE A 95 7.82 -2.64 7.55
CA PHE A 95 8.66 -2.55 8.75
C PHE A 95 10.01 -3.27 8.58
N MET A 96 10.01 -4.45 7.95
CA MET A 96 11.24 -5.17 7.62
C MET A 96 12.11 -4.37 6.65
N ILE A 97 11.52 -3.76 5.62
CA ILE A 97 12.25 -2.92 4.65
C ILE A 97 12.86 -1.71 5.35
N PHE A 98 12.13 -1.01 6.24
CA PHE A 98 12.70 0.07 7.03
C PHE A 98 13.88 -0.41 7.88
N SER A 99 13.74 -1.56 8.53
CA SER A 99 14.80 -2.13 9.36
C SER A 99 16.07 -2.43 8.55
N VAL A 100 15.93 -2.93 7.32
CA VAL A 100 17.06 -3.17 6.41
C VAL A 100 17.67 -1.86 5.91
N LEU A 101 16.83 -0.88 5.51
CA LEU A 101 17.29 0.41 4.99
C LEU A 101 18.06 1.20 6.05
N VAL A 102 17.58 1.26 7.29
CA VAL A 102 18.26 1.93 8.41
C VAL A 102 19.61 1.30 8.73
N ARG A 103 19.73 -0.03 8.58
CA ARG A 103 21.00 -0.74 8.78
C ARG A 103 22.02 -0.47 7.66
N ARG A 104 21.56 -0.22 6.44
CA ARG A 104 22.44 0.08 5.28
C ARG A 104 22.82 1.56 5.16
N SER A 105 22.09 2.46 5.83
CA SER A 105 22.40 3.89 5.86
C SER A 105 23.30 4.31 7.02
N ARG A 106 23.73 3.36 7.87
CA ARG A 106 24.71 3.54 8.94
C ARG A 106 26.05 2.99 8.49
#